data_AF-A0A660ZAI9-F1
#
_entry.id   AF-A0A660ZAI9-F1
#
_cell.length_a   1.000
_cell.length_b   1.000
_cell.length_c   1.000
_cell.angle_alpha   90.00
_cell.angle_beta   90.00
_cell.angle_gamma   90.00
#
_symmetry.space_group_name_H-M   'P 1'
#
loop_
_entity.id
_entity.type
_entity.pdbx_description
1 polymer ?
#
loop_
_entity_poly.entity_id
_entity_poly.type
_entity_poly.pdbx_seq_one_letter_code
_entity_poly.pdbx_strand_id
1 'polypeptide(L)'
;MTAKNDRGIALITVLILLAAAMLVGIYAIYMTTKGLEITGGVRRYSNALEAAQAGVDLGVAEIEKSFVEGGDPSDQETDLGSYHVKVEIKRLFAAHVTGGAVEFAAGYEGLGKGSAGGGTAVYYRIISTARGPRSSRVQIEALYRKSINIHGG
;
A
#
# COMPACT_ATOMS: atom_id res chain seq x y z
N MET A 1 75.75 10.60 -20.84
CA MET A 1 75.58 9.14 -20.73
C MET A 1 74.09 8.86 -20.56
N THR A 2 73.56 7.94 -21.37
CA THR A 2 72.34 7.11 -21.13
C THR A 2 70.96 7.81 -21.07
N ALA A 3 70.30 8.01 -22.23
CA ALA A 3 68.87 8.39 -22.34
C ALA A 3 68.10 7.49 -23.34
N LYS A 4 68.51 6.22 -23.49
CA LYS A 4 67.94 5.29 -24.48
C LYS A 4 66.95 4.27 -23.88
N ASN A 5 66.91 4.11 -22.55
CA ASN A 5 66.04 3.13 -21.86
C ASN A 5 64.77 3.73 -21.20
N ASP A 6 64.60 5.04 -21.11
CA ASP A 6 63.45 5.65 -20.42
C ASP A 6 62.13 5.52 -21.19
N ARG A 7 62.21 5.28 -22.50
CA ARG A 7 61.03 5.16 -23.38
C ARG A 7 60.17 3.93 -23.07
N GLY A 8 60.78 2.85 -22.56
CA GLY A 8 60.08 1.61 -22.22
C GLY A 8 59.31 1.72 -20.89
N ILE A 9 59.94 2.28 -19.86
CA ILE A 9 59.32 2.49 -18.55
C ILE A 9 58.21 3.54 -18.62
N ALA A 10 58.40 4.61 -19.42
CA ALA A 10 57.34 5.59 -19.66
C ALA A 10 56.06 4.94 -20.20
N LEU A 11 56.17 4.04 -21.19
CA LEU A 11 55.03 3.34 -21.75
C LEU A 11 54.34 2.42 -20.72
N ILE A 12 55.12 1.74 -19.89
CA ILE A 12 54.60 0.86 -18.82
C ILE A 12 53.85 1.68 -17.76
N THR A 13 54.39 2.81 -17.32
CA THR A 13 53.74 3.65 -16.31
C THR A 13 52.42 4.23 -16.83
N VAL A 14 52.39 4.70 -18.08
CA VAL A 14 51.16 5.20 -18.71
C VAL A 14 50.14 4.07 -18.89
N LEU A 15 50.58 2.85 -19.23
CA LEU A 15 49.70 1.68 -19.31
C LEU A 15 49.09 1.31 -17.96
N ILE A 16 49.88 1.32 -16.89
CA ILE A 16 49.41 1.02 -15.53
C ILE A 16 48.43 2.11 -15.07
N LEU A 17 48.73 3.38 -15.33
CA LEU A 17 47.84 4.50 -14.99
C LEU A 17 46.53 4.44 -15.78
N LEU A 18 46.58 4.11 -17.08
CA LEU A 18 45.38 3.91 -17.90
C LEU A 18 44.56 2.70 -17.44
N ALA A 19 45.22 1.59 -17.10
CA ALA A 19 44.55 0.41 -16.55
C ALA A 19 43.87 0.73 -15.22
N ALA A 20 44.52 1.48 -14.33
CA ALA A 20 43.93 1.94 -13.08
C ALA A 20 42.72 2.86 -13.32
N ALA A 21 42.81 3.81 -14.25
CA ALA A 21 41.69 4.67 -14.62
C ALA A 21 40.51 3.89 -15.22
N MET A 22 40.77 2.87 -16.05
CA MET A 22 39.74 1.98 -16.59
C MET A 22 39.03 1.18 -15.49
N LEU A 23 39.76 0.67 -14.49
CA LEU A 23 39.16 -0.05 -13.37
C LEU A 23 38.15 0.80 -12.59
N VAL A 24 38.48 2.08 -12.36
CA VAL A 24 37.55 3.03 -11.73
C VAL A 24 36.33 3.27 -12.63
N GLY A 25 36.53 3.43 -13.94
CA GLY A 25 35.44 3.61 -14.91
C GLY A 25 34.48 2.43 -14.94
N ILE A 26 35.00 1.20 -14.98
CA ILE A 26 34.18 -0.04 -14.96
C ILE A 26 33.38 -0.11 -13.65
N TYR A 27 33.99 0.21 -12.51
CA TYR A 27 33.31 0.19 -11.22
C TYR A 27 32.17 1.22 -11.14
N ALA A 28 32.37 2.43 -11.65
CA ALA A 28 31.35 3.47 -11.70
C ALA A 28 30.14 3.06 -12.58
N ILE A 29 30.42 2.48 -13.75
CA ILE A 29 29.37 1.97 -14.66
C ILE A 29 28.64 0.79 -14.01
N TYR A 30 29.36 -0.10 -13.31
CA TYR A 30 28.77 -1.23 -12.58
C TYR A 30 27.76 -0.76 -11.51
N MET A 31 28.14 0.22 -10.69
CA MET A 31 27.22 0.76 -9.67
C MET A 31 25.99 1.43 -10.31
N THR A 32 26.18 2.17 -11.40
CA THR A 32 25.09 2.87 -12.11
C THR A 32 24.07 1.89 -12.68
N THR A 33 24.54 0.85 -13.38
CA THR A 33 23.64 -0.18 -13.96
C THR A 33 22.84 -0.91 -12.88
N LYS A 34 23.47 -1.25 -11.74
CA LYS A 34 22.78 -1.84 -10.60
C LYS A 34 21.77 -0.89 -9.96
N GLY A 35 22.07 0.40 -9.87
CA GLY A 35 21.14 1.42 -9.38
C GLY A 35 19.88 1.56 -10.24
N LEU A 36 20.00 1.42 -11.56
CA LEU A 36 18.87 1.47 -12.49
C LEU A 36 17.92 0.27 -12.33
N GLU A 37 18.47 -0.94 -12.10
CA GLU A 37 17.66 -2.13 -11.84
C GLU A 37 16.82 -1.99 -10.56
N ILE A 38 17.41 -1.47 -9.47
CA ILE A 38 16.72 -1.22 -8.20
C ILE A 38 15.61 -0.19 -8.39
N THR A 39 15.90 0.93 -9.05
CA THR A 39 14.92 2.00 -9.29
C THR A 39 13.72 1.52 -10.12
N GLY A 40 13.97 0.66 -11.12
CA GLY A 40 12.92 0.03 -11.91
C GLY A 40 12.01 -0.87 -11.08
N GLY A 41 12.56 -1.62 -10.10
CA GLY A 41 11.80 -2.43 -9.16
C GLY A 41 10.97 -1.59 -8.19
N VAL A 42 11.56 -0.56 -7.58
CA VAL A 42 10.89 0.34 -6.63
C VAL A 42 9.69 1.05 -7.27
N ARG A 43 9.82 1.52 -8.53
CA ARG A 43 8.70 2.12 -9.27
C ARG A 43 7.53 1.14 -9.47
N ARG A 44 7.81 -0.13 -9.80
CA ARG A 44 6.76 -1.14 -9.97
C ARG A 44 6.04 -1.48 -8.68
N TYR A 45 6.78 -1.48 -7.56
CA TYR A 45 6.17 -1.65 -6.25
C TYR A 45 5.25 -0.46 -5.91
N SER A 46 5.71 0.77 -6.16
CA SER A 46 4.93 1.98 -5.90
C SER A 46 3.63 2.01 -6.71
N ASN A 47 3.70 1.69 -8.00
CA ASN A 47 2.50 1.64 -8.86
C ASN A 47 1.53 0.51 -8.44
N ALA A 48 2.04 -0.66 -8.00
CA ALA A 48 1.21 -1.74 -7.49
C ALA A 48 0.53 -1.36 -6.17
N LEU A 49 1.23 -0.60 -5.31
CA LEU A 49 0.69 -0.08 -4.05
C LEU A 49 -0.46 0.89 -4.31
N GLU A 50 -0.28 1.85 -5.23
CA GLU A 50 -1.32 2.80 -5.62
C GLU A 50 -2.57 2.08 -6.17
N ALA A 51 -2.38 1.07 -7.01
CA ALA A 51 -3.49 0.24 -7.48
C ALA A 51 -4.19 -0.53 -6.35
N ALA A 52 -3.44 -1.04 -5.36
CA ALA A 52 -4.02 -1.69 -4.20
C ALA A 52 -4.79 -0.71 -3.30
N GLN A 53 -4.30 0.53 -3.14
CA GLN A 53 -4.99 1.59 -2.40
C GLN A 53 -6.34 1.93 -3.04
N ALA A 54 -6.36 2.09 -4.37
CA ALA A 54 -7.62 2.29 -5.10
C ALA A 54 -8.62 1.14 -4.86
N GLY A 55 -8.14 -0.11 -4.75
CA GLY A 55 -9.00 -1.24 -4.39
C GLY A 55 -9.55 -1.18 -2.95
N VAL A 56 -8.81 -0.59 -2.00
CA VAL A 56 -9.36 -0.34 -0.65
C VAL A 56 -10.50 0.68 -0.73
N ASP A 57 -10.32 1.76 -1.50
CA ASP A 57 -11.35 2.78 -1.68
C ASP A 57 -12.61 2.21 -2.36
N LEU A 58 -12.44 1.34 -3.36
CA LEU A 58 -13.54 0.59 -3.97
C LEU A 58 -14.26 -0.32 -2.96
N GLY A 59 -13.52 -0.99 -2.08
CA GLY A 59 -14.10 -1.81 -1.02
C GLY A 59 -14.92 -0.99 -0.02
N VAL A 60 -14.46 0.22 0.33
CA VAL A 60 -15.23 1.14 1.17
C VAL A 60 -16.50 1.59 0.45
N ALA A 61 -16.40 1.99 -0.81
CA ALA A 61 -17.55 2.42 -1.60
C ALA A 61 -18.61 1.31 -1.73
N GLU A 62 -18.20 0.07 -1.93
CA GLU A 62 -19.12 -1.07 -1.99
C GLU A 62 -19.79 -1.30 -0.63
N ILE A 63 -19.05 -1.25 0.50
CA ILE A 63 -19.67 -1.35 1.83
C ILE A 63 -20.74 -0.27 2.03
N GLU A 64 -20.46 0.96 1.61
CA GLU A 64 -21.41 2.06 1.74
C GLU A 64 -22.64 1.87 0.86
N LYS A 65 -22.45 1.40 -0.38
CA LYS A 65 -23.53 1.10 -1.30
C LYS A 65 -24.41 -0.04 -0.78
N SER A 66 -23.83 -1.17 -0.38
CA SER A 66 -24.59 -2.32 0.13
C SER A 66 -25.34 -1.98 1.41
N PHE A 67 -24.79 -1.07 2.24
CA PHE A 67 -25.49 -0.56 3.41
C PHE A 67 -26.77 0.21 3.07
N VAL A 68 -26.74 1.03 2.01
CA VAL A 68 -27.93 1.76 1.53
C VAL A 68 -28.95 0.83 0.89
N GLU A 69 -28.47 -0.18 0.16
CA GLU A 69 -29.32 -1.17 -0.53
C GLU A 69 -29.87 -2.25 0.42
N GLY A 70 -29.36 -2.32 1.66
CA GLY A 70 -29.78 -3.30 2.67
C GLY A 70 -29.23 -4.72 2.44
N GLY A 71 -28.14 -4.85 1.69
CA GLY A 71 -27.47 -6.11 1.37
C GLY A 71 -26.12 -6.28 2.05
N ASP A 72 -25.52 -7.47 1.88
CA ASP A 72 -24.13 -7.71 2.26
C ASP A 72 -23.17 -7.27 1.14
N PRO A 73 -22.02 -6.67 1.47
CA PRO A 73 -21.05 -6.22 0.48
C PRO A 73 -20.44 -7.39 -0.30
N SER A 74 -20.31 -7.19 -1.60
CA SER A 74 -19.76 -8.20 -2.51
C SER A 74 -18.28 -7.95 -2.83
N ASP A 75 -17.52 -9.01 -3.02
CA ASP A 75 -16.13 -8.91 -3.47
C ASP A 75 -16.06 -8.22 -4.85
N GLN A 76 -15.05 -7.37 -5.04
CA GLN A 76 -14.88 -6.61 -6.28
C GLN A 76 -13.60 -7.03 -7.00
N GLU A 77 -13.65 -7.02 -8.33
CA GLU A 77 -12.48 -7.29 -9.17
C GLU A 77 -12.46 -6.28 -10.32
N THR A 78 -11.31 -5.65 -10.53
CA THR A 78 -11.17 -4.61 -11.55
C THR A 78 -9.74 -4.50 -12.05
N ASP A 79 -9.57 -4.02 -13.28
CA ASP A 79 -8.28 -3.77 -13.90
C ASP A 79 -7.97 -2.27 -13.91
N LEU A 80 -6.90 -1.89 -13.22
CA LEU A 80 -6.34 -0.53 -13.25
C LEU A 80 -5.13 -0.51 -14.19
N GLY A 81 -5.41 -0.29 -15.47
CA GLY A 81 -4.41 -0.27 -16.53
C GLY A 81 -3.75 -1.64 -16.73
N SER A 82 -2.56 -1.83 -16.17
CA SER A 82 -1.83 -3.12 -16.25
C SER A 82 -1.85 -3.92 -14.94
N TYR A 83 -2.57 -3.42 -13.93
CA TYR A 83 -2.69 -4.04 -12.62
C TYR A 83 -4.09 -4.63 -12.45
N HIS A 84 -4.14 -5.92 -12.14
CA HIS A 84 -5.36 -6.60 -11.79
C HIS A 84 -5.57 -6.51 -10.27
N VAL A 85 -6.66 -5.88 -9.85
CA VAL A 85 -6.97 -5.58 -8.45
C VAL A 85 -8.16 -6.40 -8.00
N LYS A 86 -7.94 -7.25 -7.00
CA LYS A 86 -8.98 -8.05 -6.34
C LYS A 86 -9.21 -7.51 -4.94
N VAL A 87 -10.46 -7.21 -4.61
CA VAL A 87 -10.90 -6.67 -3.32
C VAL A 87 -11.81 -7.71 -2.65
N GLU A 88 -11.37 -8.24 -1.53
CA GLU A 88 -12.15 -9.16 -0.70
C GLU A 88 -12.71 -8.41 0.50
N ILE A 89 -14.03 -8.46 0.69
CA ILE A 89 -14.73 -7.77 1.76
C ILE A 89 -15.30 -8.80 2.73
N LYS A 90 -14.93 -8.71 4.00
CA LYS A 90 -15.40 -9.64 5.04
C LYS A 90 -15.97 -8.85 6.21
N ARG A 91 -17.25 -9.06 6.49
CA ARG A 91 -17.87 -8.60 7.74
C ARG A 91 -17.27 -9.39 8.90
N LEU A 92 -16.76 -8.68 9.91
CA LEU A 92 -16.13 -9.30 11.08
C LEU A 92 -17.14 -9.48 12.21
N PHE A 93 -17.64 -8.37 12.77
CA PHE A 93 -18.61 -8.38 13.84
C PHE A 93 -19.40 -7.07 13.85
N ALA A 94 -20.55 -7.09 14.50
CA ALA A 94 -21.30 -5.90 14.88
C ALA A 94 -21.25 -5.77 16.40
N ALA A 95 -21.00 -4.56 16.89
CA ALA A 95 -20.97 -4.24 18.31
C ALA A 95 -21.90 -3.07 18.60
N HIS A 96 -22.59 -3.13 19.74
CA HIS A 96 -23.27 -1.96 20.28
C HIS A 96 -22.22 -0.95 20.74
N VAL A 97 -22.38 0.29 20.30
CA VAL A 97 -21.55 1.42 20.69
C VAL A 97 -22.43 2.35 21.52
N THR A 98 -22.18 2.37 22.83
CA THR A 98 -22.77 3.36 23.74
C THR A 98 -22.18 4.72 23.40
N GLY A 99 -22.99 5.65 22.90
CA GLY A 99 -22.57 7.03 22.66
C GLY A 99 -22.67 7.87 23.93
N GLY A 100 -21.90 8.97 24.03
CA GLY A 100 -21.94 9.85 25.21
C GLY A 100 -23.35 10.39 25.54
N ALA A 101 -24.18 10.67 24.52
CA ALA A 101 -25.57 11.08 24.73
C ALA A 101 -26.43 9.98 25.41
N VAL A 102 -26.11 8.70 25.22
CA VAL A 102 -26.78 7.57 25.88
C VAL A 102 -26.41 7.51 27.36
N GLU A 103 -25.16 7.84 27.72
CA GLU A 103 -24.71 7.90 29.12
C GLU A 103 -25.36 9.07 29.88
N PHE A 104 -25.56 10.22 29.21
CA PHE A 104 -26.30 11.35 29.79
C PHE A 104 -27.82 11.11 29.85
N ALA A 105 -28.41 10.42 28.88
CA ALA A 105 -29.84 10.07 28.88
C ALA A 105 -30.19 8.94 29.88
N ALA A 106 -29.30 7.96 30.07
CA ALA A 106 -29.46 6.88 31.06
C ALA A 106 -29.43 7.40 32.52
N GLY A 107 -28.84 8.57 32.76
CA GLY A 107 -28.91 9.25 34.06
C GLY A 107 -30.29 9.86 34.37
N TYR A 108 -31.15 10.02 33.36
CA TYR A 108 -32.50 10.58 33.49
C TYR A 108 -33.62 9.53 33.39
N GLU A 109 -33.42 8.43 32.67
CA GLU A 109 -34.41 7.35 32.58
C GLU A 109 -34.08 6.20 33.55
N GLY A 110 -34.76 6.22 34.69
CA GLY A 110 -34.65 5.19 35.73
C GLY A 110 -34.94 3.76 35.26
N LEU A 111 -34.49 2.82 36.10
CA LEU A 111 -34.60 1.35 35.98
C LEU A 111 -35.91 0.89 35.28
N GLY A 112 -35.85 0.61 33.97
CA GLY A 112 -36.97 -0.03 33.26
C GLY A 112 -37.17 0.29 31.79
N LYS A 113 -36.50 1.30 31.20
CA LYS A 113 -36.59 1.59 29.75
C LYS A 113 -35.28 1.30 29.03
N GLY A 114 -35.19 0.08 28.50
CA GLY A 114 -34.01 -0.43 27.84
C GLY A 114 -33.79 0.16 26.44
N SER A 115 -32.56 0.66 26.22
CA SER A 115 -31.81 0.52 24.97
C SER A 115 -32.41 1.08 23.68
N ALA A 116 -33.16 2.19 23.72
CA ALA A 116 -33.70 2.81 22.50
C ALA A 116 -32.72 3.73 21.73
N GLY A 117 -31.46 3.90 22.17
CA GLY A 117 -30.54 4.89 21.59
C GLY A 117 -29.08 4.46 21.38
N GLY A 118 -28.74 3.18 21.56
CA GLY A 118 -27.37 2.70 21.34
C GLY A 118 -27.09 2.53 19.84
N GLY A 119 -26.14 3.29 19.29
CA GLY A 119 -25.68 3.10 17.93
C GLY A 119 -25.05 1.72 17.75
N THR A 120 -25.15 1.13 16.57
CA THR A 120 -24.48 -0.15 16.26
C THR A 120 -23.34 0.12 15.29
N ALA A 121 -22.12 -0.31 15.61
CA ALA A 121 -21.01 -0.28 14.67
C ALA A 121 -20.79 -1.67 14.07
N VAL A 122 -20.68 -1.74 12.75
CA VAL A 122 -20.29 -2.94 12.01
C VAL A 122 -18.86 -2.77 11.52
N TYR A 123 -18.05 -3.78 11.80
CA TYR A 123 -16.64 -3.83 11.42
C TYR A 123 -16.45 -4.73 10.22
N TYR A 124 -15.73 -4.24 9.22
CA TYR A 124 -15.39 -4.94 8.00
C TYR A 124 -13.88 -4.99 7.86
N ARG A 125 -13.39 -6.09 7.31
CA ARG A 125 -12.04 -6.23 6.79
C ARG A 125 -12.09 -6.16 5.27
N ILE A 126 -11.29 -5.28 4.71
CA ILE A 126 -11.10 -5.11 3.27
C ILE A 126 -9.68 -5.57 2.96
N ILE A 127 -9.53 -6.55 2.08
CA ILE A 127 -8.23 -7.00 1.58
C ILE A 127 -8.16 -6.66 0.10
N SER A 128 -7.34 -5.69 -0.26
CA SER A 128 -7.07 -5.32 -1.65
C SER A 128 -5.75 -5.92 -2.11
N THR A 129 -5.77 -6.70 -3.18
CA THR A 129 -4.59 -7.34 -3.76
C THR A 129 -4.40 -6.86 -5.20
N ALA A 130 -3.34 -6.10 -5.45
CA ALA A 130 -2.96 -5.67 -6.79
C ALA A 130 -1.86 -6.58 -7.35
N ARG A 131 -2.08 -7.10 -8.56
CA ARG A 131 -1.12 -7.91 -9.30
C ARG A 131 -0.75 -7.20 -10.60
N GLY A 132 0.51 -6.81 -10.70
CA GLY A 132 1.06 -6.12 -11.86
C GLY A 132 1.88 -7.02 -12.79
N PRO A 133 2.39 -6.44 -13.88
CA PRO A 133 3.26 -7.14 -14.82
C PRO A 133 4.53 -7.66 -14.14
N ARG A 134 5.09 -8.76 -14.65
CA ARG A 134 6.33 -9.41 -14.13
C ARG A 134 6.23 -9.86 -12.66
N SER A 135 5.09 -10.42 -12.26
CA SER A 135 4.89 -10.99 -10.92
C SER A 135 4.99 -9.97 -9.77
N SER A 136 4.83 -8.67 -10.04
CA SER A 136 4.68 -7.67 -8.97
C SER A 136 3.35 -7.89 -8.25
N ARG A 137 3.37 -7.97 -6.92
CA ARG A 137 2.17 -8.17 -6.11
C ARG A 137 2.26 -7.34 -4.85
N VAL A 138 1.19 -6.63 -4.54
CA VAL A 138 1.00 -5.90 -3.29
C VAL A 138 -0.35 -6.27 -2.73
N GLN A 139 -0.43 -6.42 -1.42
CA GLN A 139 -1.66 -6.66 -0.68
C GLN A 139 -1.75 -5.63 0.44
N ILE A 140 -2.91 -5.01 0.57
CA ILE A 140 -3.26 -4.08 1.64
C ILE A 140 -4.47 -4.65 2.38
N GLU A 141 -4.38 -4.69 3.69
CA GLU A 141 -5.51 -5.01 4.56
C GLU A 141 -5.92 -3.73 5.30
N ALA A 142 -7.21 -3.40 5.24
CA ALA A 142 -7.81 -2.28 5.93
C ALA A 142 -8.98 -2.75 6.80
N LEU A 143 -9.12 -2.15 7.97
CA LEU A 143 -10.28 -2.34 8.85
C LEU A 143 -11.17 -1.11 8.73
N TYR A 144 -12.41 -1.32 8.28
CA TYR A 144 -13.40 -0.28 8.11
C TYR A 144 -14.53 -0.43 9.12
N ARG A 145 -14.93 0.68 9.75
CA ARG A 145 -16.01 0.71 10.76
C ARG A 145 -17.14 1.59 10.26
N LYS A 146 -18.32 1.00 10.05
CA LYS A 146 -19.55 1.73 9.74
C LYS A 146 -20.45 1.81 10.98
N SER A 147 -20.80 3.01 11.44
CA SER A 147 -21.77 3.22 12.53
C SER A 147 -23.17 3.49 11.99
N ILE A 148 -24.17 2.85 12.61
CA ILE A 148 -25.59 2.94 12.31
C ILE A 148 -26.26 3.65 13.49
N ASN A 149 -27.09 4.67 13.23
CA ASN A 149 -27.86 5.42 14.23
C ASN A 149 -27.02 6.09 15.34
N ILE A 150 -26.10 6.99 14.96
CA ILE A 150 -25.63 8.04 15.86
C ILE A 150 -26.50 9.28 15.63
N HIS A 151 -27.57 9.42 16.41
CA HIS A 151 -28.33 10.66 16.46
C HIS A 151 -27.45 11.72 17.12
N GLY A 152 -26.80 12.55 16.31
CA GLY A 152 -26.27 13.84 16.70
C GLY A 152 -27.33 14.89 16.43
N GLY A 153 -28.07 15.27 17.47
CA GLY A 153 -29.15 16.27 17.43
C GLY A 153 -29.90 16.26 18.76
#